data_AF-A0A353ZSW3-F1
#
_entry.id   AF-A0A353ZSW3-F1
#
_cell.length_a   1.000
_cell.length_b   1.000
_cell.length_c   1.000
_cell.angle_alpha   90.00
_cell.angle_beta   90.00
_cell.angle_gamma   90.00
#
_symmetry.space_group_name_H-M   'P 1'
#
loop_
_entity.id
_entity.type
_entity.pdbx_description
1 polymer ?
#
loop_
_entity_poly.entity_id
_entity_poly.type
_entity_poly.pdbx_seq_one_letter_code
_entity_poly.pdbx_strand_id
1 'polypeptide(L)'
;ELRASAGRVVLVTPRLATLKALDAGISQAGVVPESSPLLEPGCGLSDPAAAGPVSGTGGFLYDGGTVCYRPPGTTAGLLAGTADGGLTVLGSTALLNNGGLGSHGHAALALRTLGSSGDLVWYLPGLADAAASRSTKTLDELAPDWVAFLGPWLVFVAGLAIVWRGRRLGPLVFEPLPVVVKAVETAEGRARLYQDSHALDRARDNLRAGTLVRLAQALRLGSQATADDVAAAAARHLGRAATDVTGLIQEQPRTATRLVQWSQELDKLENEVRTR
;
A
#
# COMPACT_ATOMS: atom_id res chain seq x y z
N GLU A 1 -19.53 -18.05 -40.93
CA GLU A 1 -19.62 -19.15 -41.91
C GLU A 1 -20.32 -20.37 -41.34
N LEU A 2 -19.81 -21.03 -40.28
CA LEU A 2 -20.43 -22.23 -39.69
C LEU A 2 -21.92 -22.09 -39.31
N ARG A 3 -22.32 -20.95 -38.74
CA ARG A 3 -23.75 -20.69 -38.45
C ARG A 3 -24.61 -20.61 -39.72
N ALA A 4 -24.08 -20.05 -40.80
CA ALA A 4 -24.84 -19.87 -42.04
C ALA A 4 -25.05 -21.20 -42.79
N SER A 5 -24.18 -22.18 -42.56
CA SER A 5 -24.31 -23.53 -43.11
C SER A 5 -25.03 -24.51 -42.19
N ALA A 6 -25.35 -24.12 -40.96
CA ALA A 6 -26.02 -24.98 -39.99
C ALA A 6 -27.53 -24.69 -39.96
N GLY A 7 -28.35 -25.74 -40.09
CA GLY A 7 -29.81 -25.62 -39.92
C GLY A 7 -30.23 -25.36 -38.46
N ARG A 8 -29.36 -25.71 -37.49
CA ARG A 8 -29.57 -25.49 -36.07
C ARG A 8 -28.25 -25.37 -35.33
N VAL A 9 -28.20 -24.47 -34.35
CA VAL A 9 -27.00 -24.20 -33.56
C VAL A 9 -27.32 -24.36 -32.07
N VAL A 10 -26.52 -25.15 -31.37
CA VAL A 10 -26.58 -25.28 -29.92
C VAL A 10 -25.34 -24.66 -29.30
N LEU A 11 -25.53 -23.67 -28.44
CA LEU A 11 -24.46 -23.03 -27.69
C LEU A 11 -24.43 -23.60 -26.27
N VAL A 12 -23.26 -24.03 -25.83
CA VAL A 12 -23.07 -24.56 -24.47
C VAL A 12 -22.35 -23.52 -23.64
N THR A 13 -23.01 -23.02 -22.60
CA THR A 13 -22.51 -22.00 -21.67
C THR A 13 -21.89 -20.76 -22.33
N PRO A 14 -22.53 -20.16 -23.35
CA PRO A 14 -21.96 -19.00 -24.03
C PRO A 14 -21.81 -17.82 -23.07
N ARG A 15 -20.73 -17.06 -23.26
CA ARG A 15 -20.46 -15.81 -22.52
C ARG A 15 -20.92 -14.60 -23.32
N LEU A 16 -20.90 -13.43 -22.68
CA LEU A 16 -21.39 -12.18 -23.23
C LEU A 16 -20.85 -11.85 -24.63
N ALA A 17 -19.54 -12.05 -24.87
CA ALA A 17 -18.93 -11.76 -26.17
C ALA A 17 -19.52 -12.62 -27.30
N THR A 18 -19.73 -13.91 -27.05
CA THR A 18 -20.34 -14.85 -28.00
C THR A 18 -21.79 -14.48 -28.28
N LEU A 19 -22.57 -14.18 -27.24
CA LEU A 19 -23.97 -13.79 -27.38
C LEU A 19 -24.12 -12.47 -28.15
N LYS A 20 -23.29 -11.47 -27.83
CA LYS A 20 -23.28 -10.17 -28.53
C LYS A 20 -22.89 -10.31 -30.00
N ALA A 21 -21.91 -11.16 -30.31
CA ALA A 21 -21.50 -11.42 -31.70
C ALA A 21 -22.58 -12.16 -32.52
N LEU A 22 -23.41 -12.98 -31.86
CA LEU A 22 -24.48 -13.72 -32.51
C LEU A 22 -25.78 -12.91 -32.64
N ASP A 23 -25.96 -11.88 -31.81
CA ASP A 23 -27.10 -10.95 -31.81
C ASP A 23 -28.46 -11.65 -31.96
N ALA A 24 -28.66 -12.71 -31.17
CA ALA A 24 -29.82 -13.60 -31.26
C ALA A 24 -30.96 -13.21 -30.30
N GLY A 25 -30.91 -12.03 -29.68
CA GLY A 25 -31.87 -11.60 -28.67
C GLY A 25 -31.85 -12.42 -27.37
N ILE A 26 -30.80 -13.22 -27.14
CA ILE A 26 -30.58 -13.99 -25.91
C ILE A 26 -29.43 -13.36 -25.12
N SER A 27 -29.65 -13.13 -23.84
CA SER A 27 -28.69 -12.52 -22.92
C SER A 27 -28.44 -13.40 -21.69
N GLN A 28 -27.25 -13.30 -21.11
CA GLN A 28 -26.95 -13.96 -19.85
C GLN A 28 -27.56 -13.16 -18.69
N ALA A 29 -28.41 -13.79 -17.90
CA ALA A 29 -29.24 -13.14 -16.89
C ALA A 29 -28.95 -13.61 -15.45
N GLY A 30 -28.01 -14.54 -15.26
CA GLY A 30 -27.55 -14.93 -13.93
C GLY A 30 -26.86 -16.29 -13.86
N VAL A 31 -26.89 -16.87 -12.67
CA VAL A 31 -26.43 -18.22 -12.34
C VAL A 31 -27.51 -18.95 -11.56
N VAL A 32 -27.52 -20.28 -11.66
CA VAL A 32 -28.40 -21.11 -10.84
C VAL A 32 -27.89 -21.09 -9.38
N PRO A 33 -28.73 -20.70 -8.40
CA PRO A 33 -28.35 -20.77 -6.99
C PRO A 33 -27.96 -22.18 -6.56
N GLU A 34 -26.96 -22.33 -5.68
CA GLU A 34 -26.43 -23.64 -5.26
C GLU A 34 -27.51 -24.55 -4.61
N SER A 35 -28.43 -23.96 -3.85
CA SER A 35 -29.53 -24.66 -3.18
C SER A 35 -30.78 -24.84 -4.06
N SER A 36 -30.66 -24.64 -5.38
CA SER A 36 -31.81 -24.80 -6.27
C SER A 36 -32.29 -26.25 -6.31
N PRO A 37 -33.61 -26.48 -6.24
CA PRO A 37 -34.17 -27.81 -6.47
C PRO A 37 -33.96 -28.24 -7.93
N LEU A 38 -34.39 -29.46 -8.26
CA LEU A 38 -34.52 -29.88 -9.64
C LEU A 38 -35.39 -28.87 -10.41
N LEU A 39 -34.92 -28.51 -11.60
CA LEU A 39 -35.58 -27.54 -12.45
C LEU A 39 -36.55 -28.28 -13.36
N GLU A 40 -37.81 -27.90 -13.29
CA GLU A 40 -38.85 -28.38 -14.19
C GLU A 40 -38.74 -27.66 -15.55
N PRO A 41 -39.10 -28.32 -16.68
CA PRO A 41 -39.04 -27.72 -18.01
C PRO A 41 -39.71 -26.35 -18.10
N GLY A 42 -40.92 -26.20 -17.53
CA GLY A 42 -41.57 -24.90 -17.35
C GLY A 42 -41.80 -24.09 -18.63
N CYS A 43 -41.86 -24.74 -19.79
CA CYS A 43 -42.02 -24.13 -21.11
C CYS A 43 -42.79 -25.05 -22.07
N GLY A 44 -43.25 -24.49 -23.20
CA GLY A 44 -44.03 -25.21 -24.21
C GLY A 44 -43.23 -26.00 -25.25
N LEU A 45 -41.90 -26.13 -25.07
CA LEU A 45 -41.05 -26.88 -25.99
C LEU A 45 -41.18 -28.39 -25.72
N SER A 46 -41.32 -29.19 -26.77
CA SER A 46 -41.46 -30.64 -26.68
C SER A 46 -40.19 -31.32 -26.16
N ASP A 47 -39.01 -30.81 -26.49
CA ASP A 47 -37.74 -31.43 -26.11
C ASP A 47 -37.48 -31.36 -24.59
N PRO A 48 -37.57 -30.19 -23.95
CA PRO A 48 -37.49 -30.08 -22.49
C PRO A 48 -38.63 -30.83 -21.78
N ALA A 49 -39.86 -30.75 -22.29
CA ALA A 49 -41.00 -31.43 -21.69
C ALA A 49 -40.81 -32.96 -21.63
N ALA A 50 -40.29 -33.56 -22.70
CA ALA A 50 -40.01 -34.99 -22.75
C ALA A 50 -38.74 -35.39 -21.98
N ALA A 51 -37.78 -34.48 -21.82
CA ALA A 51 -36.60 -34.74 -21.00
C ALA A 51 -36.91 -34.77 -19.50
N GLY A 52 -37.94 -34.03 -19.07
CA GLY A 52 -38.33 -33.94 -17.67
C GLY A 52 -37.36 -33.09 -16.83
N PRO A 53 -37.35 -33.27 -15.50
CA PRO A 53 -36.60 -32.42 -14.59
C PRO A 53 -35.08 -32.59 -14.74
N VAL A 54 -34.33 -31.50 -14.58
CA VAL A 54 -32.86 -31.51 -14.66
C VAL A 54 -32.24 -30.82 -13.46
N SER A 55 -31.06 -31.26 -13.05
CA SER A 55 -30.23 -30.48 -12.12
C SER A 55 -29.61 -29.29 -12.84
N GLY A 56 -29.74 -28.10 -12.25
CA GLY A 56 -29.13 -26.86 -12.73
C GLY A 56 -27.83 -26.47 -12.02
N THR A 57 -27.29 -27.32 -11.13
CA THR A 57 -26.12 -26.98 -10.30
C THR A 57 -24.95 -26.46 -11.14
N GLY A 58 -24.39 -25.31 -10.74
CA GLY A 58 -23.27 -24.68 -11.44
C GLY A 58 -23.59 -24.12 -12.83
N GLY A 59 -24.88 -24.05 -13.20
CA GLY A 59 -25.33 -23.54 -14.49
C GLY A 59 -25.46 -22.02 -14.55
N PHE A 60 -25.39 -21.48 -15.76
CA PHE A 60 -25.73 -20.09 -16.09
C PHE A 60 -27.19 -20.00 -16.54
N LEU A 61 -27.82 -18.87 -16.21
CA LEU A 61 -29.18 -18.56 -16.62
C LEU A 61 -29.18 -17.58 -17.78
N TYR A 62 -30.10 -17.80 -18.72
CA TYR A 62 -30.27 -16.99 -19.90
C TYR A 62 -31.72 -16.50 -20.01
N ASP A 63 -31.87 -15.32 -20.59
CA ASP A 63 -33.14 -14.69 -20.89
C ASP A 63 -33.20 -14.34 -22.38
N GLY A 64 -34.41 -14.36 -22.94
CA GLY A 64 -34.67 -14.15 -24.36
C GLY A 64 -35.31 -15.36 -25.04
N GLY A 65 -36.25 -15.09 -25.95
CA GLY A 65 -36.99 -16.12 -26.67
C GLY A 65 -37.81 -17.04 -25.76
N THR A 66 -37.78 -18.34 -26.03
CA THR A 66 -38.43 -19.35 -25.18
C THR A 66 -37.45 -19.86 -24.13
N VAL A 67 -37.74 -19.57 -22.87
CA VAL A 67 -36.92 -19.96 -21.72
C VAL A 67 -37.54 -21.17 -21.01
N CYS A 68 -36.72 -22.15 -20.64
CA CYS A 68 -37.09 -23.36 -19.92
C CYS A 68 -36.15 -23.58 -18.72
N TYR A 69 -36.55 -24.44 -17.78
CA TYR A 69 -35.76 -24.77 -16.58
C TYR A 69 -35.40 -23.54 -15.74
N ARG A 70 -36.44 -22.84 -15.26
CA ARG A 70 -36.29 -21.63 -14.45
C ARG A 70 -36.17 -21.98 -12.97
N PRO A 71 -35.12 -21.51 -12.26
CA PRO A 71 -35.11 -21.53 -10.81
C PRO A 71 -36.25 -20.68 -10.22
N PRO A 72 -36.68 -20.95 -8.97
CA PRO A 72 -37.67 -20.11 -8.30
C PRO A 72 -37.21 -18.66 -8.18
N GLY A 73 -38.10 -17.71 -8.46
CA GLY A 73 -37.84 -16.27 -8.30
C GLY A 73 -37.09 -15.59 -9.44
N THR A 74 -36.90 -16.26 -10.59
CA THR A 74 -36.30 -15.67 -11.80
C THR A 74 -37.11 -15.98 -13.05
N THR A 75 -37.05 -15.07 -14.03
CA THR A 75 -37.63 -15.26 -15.38
C THR A 75 -36.66 -15.97 -16.32
N ALA A 76 -35.37 -16.00 -15.98
CA ALA A 76 -34.31 -16.63 -16.73
C ALA A 76 -34.20 -18.12 -16.42
N GLY A 77 -33.66 -18.89 -17.36
CA GLY A 77 -33.65 -20.35 -17.29
C GLY A 77 -32.36 -20.96 -17.80
N LEU A 78 -32.17 -22.24 -17.49
CA LEU A 78 -31.00 -23.01 -17.91
C LEU A 78 -31.00 -23.28 -19.43
N LEU A 79 -32.16 -23.18 -20.09
CA LEU A 79 -32.28 -23.30 -21.53
C LEU A 79 -33.02 -22.08 -22.09
N ALA A 80 -32.47 -21.49 -23.15
CA ALA A 80 -33.12 -20.42 -23.90
C ALA A 80 -33.03 -20.73 -25.40
N GLY A 81 -34.13 -20.59 -26.13
CA GLY A 81 -34.19 -20.85 -27.58
C GLY A 81 -34.81 -19.70 -28.34
N THR A 82 -34.33 -19.46 -29.57
CA THR A 82 -34.97 -18.50 -30.48
C THR A 82 -36.32 -19.05 -30.96
N ALA A 83 -37.25 -18.15 -31.31
CA ALA A 83 -38.62 -18.54 -31.68
C ALA A 83 -38.70 -19.39 -32.96
N ASP A 84 -37.72 -19.23 -33.86
CA ASP A 84 -37.54 -20.02 -35.08
C ASP A 84 -36.89 -21.39 -34.85
N GLY A 85 -36.45 -21.69 -33.61
CA GLY A 85 -35.79 -22.95 -33.27
C GLY A 85 -34.37 -23.12 -33.83
N GLY A 86 -33.85 -22.11 -34.54
CA GLY A 86 -32.54 -22.15 -35.18
C GLY A 86 -31.37 -22.08 -34.19
N LEU A 87 -31.58 -21.51 -33.00
CA LEU A 87 -30.56 -21.39 -31.97
C LEU A 87 -31.09 -21.79 -30.60
N THR A 88 -30.35 -22.64 -29.90
CA THR A 88 -30.63 -23.06 -28.52
C THR A 88 -29.39 -22.85 -27.66
N VAL A 89 -29.58 -22.32 -26.46
CA VAL A 89 -28.54 -22.12 -25.45
C VAL A 89 -28.77 -23.11 -24.31
N LEU A 90 -27.73 -23.84 -23.96
CA LEU A 90 -27.68 -24.72 -22.79
C LEU A 90 -26.75 -24.11 -21.75
N GLY A 91 -27.27 -23.84 -20.56
CA GLY A 91 -26.55 -23.12 -19.52
C GLY A 91 -25.72 -23.98 -18.58
N SER A 92 -25.68 -25.29 -18.75
CA SER A 92 -24.81 -26.16 -17.96
C SER A 92 -24.10 -27.19 -18.84
N THR A 93 -22.78 -27.31 -18.65
CA THR A 93 -21.97 -28.38 -19.24
C THR A 93 -22.24 -29.72 -18.56
N ALA A 94 -22.84 -29.75 -17.37
CA ALA A 94 -23.21 -31.00 -16.68
C ALA A 94 -24.22 -31.82 -17.49
N LEU A 95 -25.05 -31.15 -18.32
CA LEU A 95 -25.99 -31.81 -19.21
C LEU A 95 -25.29 -32.70 -20.27
N LEU A 96 -24.03 -32.40 -20.59
CA LEU A 96 -23.30 -33.03 -21.70
C LEU A 96 -22.04 -33.76 -21.26
N ASN A 97 -21.60 -33.60 -20.00
CA ASN A 97 -20.39 -34.22 -19.50
C ASN A 97 -20.66 -35.64 -18.98
N ASN A 98 -19.63 -36.50 -18.99
CA ASN A 98 -19.77 -37.90 -18.61
C ASN A 98 -20.24 -38.09 -17.16
N GLY A 99 -19.91 -37.15 -16.25
CA GLY A 99 -20.28 -37.24 -14.83
C GLY A 99 -21.75 -36.91 -14.57
N GLY A 100 -22.35 -36.01 -15.36
CA GLY A 100 -23.72 -35.54 -15.20
C GLY A 100 -24.74 -36.25 -16.09
N LEU A 101 -24.32 -36.86 -17.21
CA LEU A 101 -25.21 -37.41 -18.23
C LEU A 101 -26.28 -38.37 -17.68
N GLY A 102 -25.93 -39.24 -16.73
CA GLY A 102 -26.86 -40.21 -16.11
C GLY A 102 -27.82 -39.62 -15.08
N SER A 103 -27.76 -38.32 -14.81
CA SER A 103 -28.55 -37.66 -13.77
C SER A 103 -29.89 -37.15 -14.33
N HIS A 104 -31.00 -37.63 -13.77
CA HIS A 104 -32.35 -37.12 -14.06
C HIS A 104 -32.62 -37.06 -15.59
N GLY A 105 -33.10 -35.93 -16.10
CA GLY A 105 -33.35 -35.70 -17.52
C GLY A 105 -32.14 -35.29 -18.37
N HIS A 106 -30.90 -35.30 -17.85
CA HIS A 106 -29.73 -34.76 -18.55
C HIS A 106 -29.49 -35.43 -19.91
N ALA A 107 -29.42 -36.77 -19.96
CA ALA A 107 -29.26 -37.51 -21.21
C ALA A 107 -30.41 -37.29 -22.19
N ALA A 108 -31.65 -37.30 -21.70
CA ALA A 108 -32.82 -37.10 -22.55
C ALA A 108 -32.82 -35.69 -23.17
N LEU A 109 -32.47 -34.67 -22.38
CA LEU A 109 -32.33 -33.30 -22.87
C LEU A 109 -31.19 -33.19 -23.89
N ALA A 110 -30.03 -33.77 -23.59
CA ALA A 110 -28.87 -33.76 -24.48
C ALA A 110 -29.18 -34.44 -25.83
N LEU A 111 -29.76 -35.64 -25.81
CA LEU A 111 -30.07 -36.40 -27.02
C LEU A 111 -31.16 -35.73 -27.86
N ARG A 112 -32.18 -35.15 -27.22
CA ARG A 112 -33.26 -34.45 -27.95
C ARG A 112 -32.77 -33.12 -28.53
N THR A 113 -31.94 -32.39 -27.78
CA THR A 113 -31.37 -31.12 -28.25
C THR A 113 -30.24 -31.30 -29.25
N LEU A 114 -29.50 -32.41 -29.29
CA LEU A 114 -28.39 -32.59 -30.23
C LEU A 114 -28.72 -33.56 -31.37
N GLY A 115 -29.63 -34.51 -31.15
CA GLY A 115 -29.92 -35.63 -32.05
C GLY A 115 -31.09 -35.42 -33.01
N SER A 116 -31.58 -34.18 -33.20
CA SER A 116 -32.66 -33.93 -34.16
C SER A 116 -32.24 -33.98 -35.64
N SER A 117 -30.93 -34.00 -35.91
CA SER A 117 -30.32 -34.13 -37.24
C SER A 117 -29.41 -35.37 -37.31
N GLY A 118 -29.25 -35.94 -38.50
CA GLY A 118 -28.34 -37.07 -38.74
C GLY A 118 -26.86 -36.69 -38.67
N ASP A 119 -26.54 -35.41 -38.91
CA ASP A 119 -25.19 -34.87 -38.82
C ASP A 119 -25.07 -33.94 -37.60
N LEU A 120 -24.04 -34.14 -36.78
CA LEU A 120 -23.70 -33.30 -35.63
C LEU A 120 -22.21 -32.93 -35.69
N VAL A 121 -21.95 -31.62 -35.77
CA VAL A 121 -20.58 -31.08 -35.75
C VAL A 121 -20.30 -30.49 -34.38
N TRP A 122 -19.32 -31.06 -33.68
CA TRP A 122 -18.84 -30.50 -32.41
C TRP A 122 -17.73 -29.49 -32.69
N TYR A 123 -18.02 -28.21 -32.45
CA TYR A 123 -17.06 -27.13 -32.67
C TYR A 123 -16.62 -26.53 -31.34
N LEU A 124 -15.30 -26.51 -31.11
CA LEU A 124 -14.70 -25.88 -29.94
C LEU A 124 -13.77 -24.75 -30.42
N PRO A 125 -14.15 -23.47 -30.22
CA PRO A 125 -13.37 -22.35 -30.73
C PRO A 125 -12.00 -22.28 -30.06
N GLY A 126 -10.95 -22.09 -30.84
CA GLY A 126 -9.56 -21.99 -30.40
C GLY A 126 -8.83 -20.76 -30.94
N LEU A 127 -7.55 -20.63 -30.57
CA LEU A 127 -6.70 -19.51 -31.00
C LEU A 127 -6.47 -19.49 -32.52
N ALA A 128 -6.54 -20.64 -33.19
CA ALA A 128 -6.43 -20.74 -34.64
C ALA A 128 -7.63 -20.13 -35.38
N ASP A 129 -8.79 -20.02 -34.71
CA ASP A 129 -10.02 -19.42 -35.24
C ASP A 129 -10.07 -17.91 -35.01
N ALA A 130 -9.18 -17.38 -34.16
CA ALA A 130 -9.00 -15.95 -34.02
C ALA A 130 -8.41 -15.43 -35.33
N ALA A 131 -9.21 -14.69 -36.11
CA ALA A 131 -8.72 -14.02 -37.29
C ALA A 131 -7.42 -13.28 -36.94
N ALA A 132 -6.32 -13.60 -37.63
CA ALA A 132 -5.07 -12.86 -37.50
C ALA A 132 -5.43 -11.39 -37.73
N SER A 133 -5.45 -10.61 -36.64
CA SER A 133 -5.86 -9.22 -36.71
C SER A 133 -4.88 -8.54 -37.66
N ARG A 134 -5.36 -8.15 -38.85
CA ARG A 134 -4.54 -7.49 -39.88
C ARG A 134 -3.95 -6.15 -39.41
N SER A 135 -4.42 -5.66 -38.26
CA SER A 135 -3.81 -4.58 -37.50
C SER A 135 -3.56 -5.05 -36.07
N THR A 136 -2.34 -4.84 -35.57
CA THR A 136 -2.10 -4.81 -34.13
C THR A 136 -2.95 -3.67 -33.58
N LYS A 137 -4.09 -3.98 -32.95
CA LYS A 137 -4.91 -2.96 -32.29
C LYS A 137 -4.02 -2.19 -31.33
N THR A 138 -4.04 -0.87 -31.43
CA THR A 138 -3.30 -0.02 -30.49
C THR A 138 -3.91 -0.15 -29.10
N LEU A 139 -3.13 0.14 -28.06
CA LEU A 139 -3.62 0.11 -26.67
C LEU A 139 -4.87 0.99 -26.47
N ASP A 140 -5.03 2.02 -27.29
CA ASP A 140 -6.18 2.93 -27.31
C ASP A 140 -7.47 2.24 -27.82
N GLU A 141 -7.36 1.36 -28.82
CA GLU A 141 -8.51 0.59 -29.35
C GLU A 141 -8.93 -0.58 -28.43
N LEU A 142 -8.06 -0.98 -27.51
CA LEU A 142 -8.35 -2.03 -26.52
C LEU A 142 -8.88 -1.45 -25.20
N ALA A 143 -8.58 -0.19 -24.92
CA ALA A 143 -9.02 0.48 -23.72
C ALA A 143 -10.51 0.85 -23.84
N PRO A 144 -11.31 0.67 -22.77
CA PRO A 144 -12.66 1.21 -22.72
C PRO A 144 -12.67 2.74 -22.93
N ASP A 145 -13.71 3.27 -23.58
CA ASP A 145 -13.85 4.71 -23.89
C ASP A 145 -13.64 5.64 -22.67
N TRP A 146 -13.95 5.17 -21.46
CA TRP A 146 -13.78 5.96 -20.24
C TRP A 146 -12.31 6.22 -19.87
N VAL A 147 -11.36 5.41 -20.37
CA VAL A 147 -9.93 5.54 -20.09
C VAL A 147 -9.37 6.84 -20.68
N ALA A 148 -9.96 7.34 -21.76
CA ALA A 148 -9.59 8.65 -22.33
C ALA A 148 -9.71 9.80 -21.31
N PHE A 149 -10.59 9.68 -20.31
CA PHE A 149 -10.77 10.71 -19.27
C PHE A 149 -9.72 10.65 -18.15
N LEU A 150 -8.98 9.54 -18.00
CA LEU A 150 -7.96 9.41 -16.95
C LEU A 150 -6.81 10.40 -17.13
N GLY A 151 -6.35 10.62 -18.37
CA GLY A 151 -5.26 11.55 -18.67
C GLY A 151 -5.55 12.98 -18.20
N PRO A 152 -6.64 13.61 -18.69
CA PRO A 152 -7.07 14.93 -18.23
C PRO A 152 -7.31 15.00 -16.71
N TRP A 153 -7.87 13.96 -16.11
CA TRP A 153 -8.09 13.90 -14.67
C TRP A 153 -6.79 13.90 -13.87
N LEU A 154 -5.79 13.12 -14.30
CA LEU A 154 -4.47 13.12 -13.69
C LEU A 154 -3.78 14.48 -13.80
N VAL A 155 -3.91 15.16 -14.94
CA VAL A 155 -3.39 16.52 -15.12
C VAL A 155 -4.07 17.51 -14.16
N PHE A 156 -5.39 17.40 -14.00
CA PHE A 156 -6.14 18.22 -13.05
C PHE A 156 -5.70 17.99 -11.59
N VAL A 157 -5.61 16.74 -11.16
CA VAL A 157 -5.14 16.37 -9.81
C VAL A 157 -3.70 16.81 -9.58
N ALA A 158 -2.81 16.62 -10.57
CA ALA A 158 -1.43 17.10 -10.51
C ALA A 158 -1.37 18.63 -10.37
N GLY A 159 -2.22 19.36 -11.10
CA GLY A 159 -2.37 20.81 -10.97
C GLY A 159 -2.78 21.23 -9.56
N LEU A 160 -3.79 20.57 -8.97
CA LEU A 160 -4.19 20.81 -7.59
C LEU A 160 -3.06 20.50 -6.60
N ALA A 161 -2.32 19.41 -6.81
CA ALA A 161 -1.19 19.04 -5.97
C ALA A 161 -0.06 20.09 -6.05
N ILE A 162 0.25 20.60 -7.24
CA ILE A 162 1.23 21.69 -7.44
C ILE A 162 0.76 22.95 -6.73
N VAL A 163 -0.51 23.32 -6.83
CA VAL A 163 -1.05 24.49 -6.12
C VAL A 163 -0.99 24.28 -4.61
N TRP A 164 -1.40 23.12 -4.11
CA TRP A 164 -1.37 22.80 -2.68
C TRP A 164 0.07 22.82 -2.13
N ARG A 165 1.02 22.19 -2.83
CA ARG A 165 2.44 22.14 -2.44
C ARG A 165 3.14 23.49 -2.64
N GLY A 166 2.73 24.23 -3.66
CA GLY A 166 3.29 25.53 -4.05
C GLY A 166 2.73 26.71 -3.24
N ARG A 167 1.60 26.52 -2.54
CA ARG A 167 1.15 27.44 -1.50
C ARG A 167 2.18 27.44 -0.39
N ARG A 168 3.13 28.38 -0.46
CA ARG A 168 4.02 28.72 0.64
C ARG A 168 3.16 28.99 1.86
N LEU A 169 3.16 28.07 2.81
CA LEU A 169 2.80 28.37 4.19
C LEU A 169 3.76 29.48 4.60
N GLY A 170 3.22 30.65 4.98
CA GLY A 170 4.02 31.80 5.39
C GLY A 170 5.01 31.45 6.52
N PRO A 171 5.90 32.38 6.91
CA PRO A 171 6.88 32.11 7.96
C PRO A 171 6.17 31.56 9.20
N LEU A 172 6.53 30.33 9.62
CA LEU A 172 5.82 29.61 10.69
C LEU A 172 5.97 30.31 12.06
N VAL A 173 6.96 31.18 12.23
CA VAL A 173 7.21 31.93 13.46
C VAL A 173 7.90 33.26 13.09
N PHE A 174 7.38 34.38 13.59
CA PHE A 174 8.15 35.63 13.68
C PHE A 174 9.06 35.48 14.89
N GLU A 175 10.25 34.92 14.70
CA GLU A 175 11.21 34.82 15.80
C GLU A 175 11.84 36.20 15.99
N PRO A 176 11.68 36.83 17.17
CA PRO A 176 12.29 38.12 17.42
C PRO A 176 13.81 37.97 17.38
N LEU A 177 14.47 38.90 16.69
CA LEU A 177 15.92 39.02 16.58
C LEU A 177 16.62 38.85 17.95
N PRO A 178 17.85 38.32 17.98
CA PRO A 178 18.51 37.90 19.21
C PRO A 178 18.57 39.05 20.21
N VAL A 179 17.85 38.91 21.31
CA VAL A 179 18.03 39.73 22.50
C VAL A 179 19.47 39.49 22.96
N VAL A 180 20.24 40.57 23.11
CA VAL A 180 21.57 40.51 23.72
C VAL A 180 21.39 40.09 25.17
N VAL A 181 21.45 38.78 25.42
CA VAL A 181 21.42 38.23 26.78
C VAL A 181 22.77 38.53 27.40
N LYS A 182 22.78 39.16 28.58
CA LYS A 182 24.05 39.45 29.27
C LYS A 182 24.73 38.13 29.58
N ALA A 183 26.05 38.04 29.33
CA ALA A 183 26.81 36.80 29.55
C ALA A 183 26.64 36.21 30.97
N VAL A 184 26.38 37.07 31.96
CA VAL A 184 26.07 36.69 33.35
C VAL A 184 24.76 35.90 33.46
N GLU A 185 23.71 36.28 32.74
CA GLU A 185 22.39 35.61 32.78
C GLU A 185 22.46 34.22 32.14
N THR A 186 23.24 34.05 31.06
CA THR A 186 23.47 32.73 30.44
C THR A 186 24.29 31.82 31.34
N ALA A 187 25.30 32.37 32.03
CA ALA A 187 26.09 31.61 32.99
C ALA A 187 25.25 31.16 34.19
N GLU A 188 24.42 32.05 34.74
CA GLU A 188 23.53 31.73 35.86
C GLU A 188 22.46 30.72 35.46
N GLY A 189 21.82 30.90 34.29
CA GLY A 189 20.85 29.94 33.77
C GLY A 189 21.45 28.54 33.58
N ARG A 190 22.68 28.45 33.06
CA ARG A 190 23.38 27.18 32.89
C ARG A 190 23.81 26.56 34.23
N ALA A 191 24.21 27.38 35.19
CA ALA A 191 24.52 26.91 36.54
C ALA A 191 23.29 26.33 37.25
N ARG A 192 22.13 27.00 37.14
CA ARG A 192 20.85 26.48 37.65
C ARG A 192 20.47 25.15 37.01
N LEU A 193 20.62 25.01 35.68
CA LEU A 193 20.39 23.73 35.01
C LEU A 193 21.30 22.61 35.51
N TYR A 194 22.58 22.88 35.79
CA TYR A 194 23.48 21.88 36.38
C TYR A 194 23.12 21.54 37.84
N GLN A 195 22.62 22.51 38.60
CA GLN A 195 22.12 22.30 39.95
C GLN A 195 20.85 21.45 39.96
N ASP A 196 19.85 21.80 39.15
CA ASP A 196 18.56 21.11 39.06
C ASP A 196 18.71 19.67 38.58
N SER A 197 19.67 19.41 37.69
CA SER A 197 19.98 18.07 37.19
C SER A 197 21.00 17.29 38.04
N HIS A 198 21.45 17.86 39.17
CA HIS A 198 22.50 17.29 40.03
C HIS A 198 23.76 16.85 39.27
N ALA A 199 24.12 17.55 38.19
CA ALA A 199 25.20 17.18 37.28
C ALA A 199 26.60 17.64 37.78
N LEU A 200 27.01 17.16 38.95
CA LEU A 200 28.27 17.56 39.62
C LEU A 200 29.52 17.32 38.78
N ASP A 201 29.61 16.17 38.11
CA ASP A 201 30.78 15.84 37.26
C ASP A 201 30.92 16.81 36.08
N ARG A 202 29.80 17.20 35.48
CA ARG A 202 29.78 18.16 34.36
C ARG A 202 30.15 19.56 34.80
N ALA A 203 29.71 19.98 35.99
CA ALA A 203 30.11 21.25 36.56
C ALA A 203 31.62 21.27 36.87
N ARG A 204 32.14 20.18 37.45
CA ARG A 204 33.57 19.99 37.72
C ARG A 204 34.42 20.06 36.46
N ASP A 205 34.06 19.31 35.43
CA ASP A 205 34.82 19.24 34.19
C ASP A 205 34.88 20.61 33.49
N ASN A 206 33.77 21.35 33.48
CA ASN A 206 33.73 22.70 32.92
C ASN A 206 34.58 23.69 33.73
N LEU A 207 34.53 23.63 35.07
CA LEU A 207 35.38 24.46 35.93
C LEU A 207 36.87 24.16 35.69
N ARG A 208 37.25 22.87 35.72
CA ARG A 208 38.63 22.42 35.47
C ARG A 208 39.14 22.86 34.11
N ALA A 209 38.35 22.63 33.05
CA ALA A 209 38.71 23.02 31.70
C ALA A 209 38.89 24.54 31.58
N GLY A 210 37.97 25.32 32.15
CA GLY A 210 38.06 26.77 32.18
C GLY A 210 39.30 27.28 32.91
N THR A 211 39.60 26.70 34.09
CA THR A 211 40.79 27.05 34.88
C THR A 211 42.08 26.71 34.14
N LEU A 212 42.18 25.52 33.53
CA LEU A 212 43.36 25.15 32.73
C LEU A 212 43.58 26.10 31.55
N VAL A 213 42.52 26.50 30.85
CA VAL A 213 42.62 27.46 29.73
C VAL A 213 43.12 28.82 30.22
N ARG A 214 42.57 29.34 31.33
CA ARG A 214 42.99 30.65 31.87
C ARG A 214 44.42 30.62 32.43
N LEU A 215 44.80 29.55 33.12
CA LEU A 215 46.18 29.37 33.61
C LEU A 215 47.18 29.23 32.44
N ALA A 216 46.84 28.46 31.40
CA ALA A 216 47.67 28.33 30.21
C ALA A 216 47.86 29.69 29.51
N GLN A 217 46.79 30.50 29.41
CA GLN A 217 46.87 31.86 28.86
C GLN A 217 47.72 32.78 29.73
N ALA A 218 47.54 32.77 31.06
CA ALA A 218 48.29 33.61 31.98
C ALA A 218 49.79 33.29 31.97
N LEU A 219 50.15 32.00 31.91
CA LEU A 219 51.52 31.50 31.88
C LEU A 219 52.13 31.44 30.46
N ARG A 220 51.38 31.88 29.43
CA ARG A 220 51.78 31.89 28.02
C ARG A 220 52.26 30.52 27.50
N LEU A 221 51.56 29.47 27.90
CA LEU A 221 51.83 28.11 27.43
C LEU A 221 51.28 27.92 26.01
N GLY A 222 51.98 27.14 25.18
CA GLY A 222 51.57 26.85 23.81
C GLY A 222 50.29 26.01 23.72
N SER A 223 49.64 26.00 22.55
CA SER A 223 48.37 25.29 22.32
C SER A 223 48.44 23.76 22.47
N GLN A 224 49.64 23.20 22.60
CA GLN A 224 49.91 21.77 22.81
C GLN A 224 50.19 21.42 24.29
N ALA A 225 50.11 22.39 25.21
CA ALA A 225 50.37 22.16 26.62
C ALA A 225 49.30 21.24 27.24
N THR A 226 49.74 20.16 27.88
CA THR A 226 48.85 19.23 28.59
C THR A 226 48.43 19.81 29.94
N ALA A 227 47.40 19.22 30.56
CA ALA A 227 46.96 19.64 31.89
C ALA A 227 48.07 19.55 32.96
N ASP A 228 48.95 18.55 32.84
CA ASP A 228 50.08 18.36 33.75
C ASP A 228 51.18 19.40 33.50
N ASP A 229 51.40 19.80 32.25
CA ASP A 229 52.33 20.89 31.92
C ASP A 229 51.87 22.23 32.50
N VAL A 230 50.55 22.51 32.44
CA VAL A 230 49.95 23.71 33.03
C VAL A 230 50.09 23.70 34.55
N ALA A 231 49.81 22.57 35.20
CA ALA A 231 49.97 22.42 36.65
C ALA A 231 51.43 22.57 37.09
N ALA A 232 52.37 21.97 36.36
CA ALA A 232 53.81 22.09 36.64
C ALA A 232 54.32 23.52 36.43
N ALA A 233 53.85 24.22 35.39
CA ALA A 233 54.19 25.62 35.14
C ALA A 233 53.63 26.54 36.24
N ALA A 234 52.38 26.34 36.66
CA ALA A 234 51.78 27.09 37.76
C ALA A 234 52.52 26.86 39.08
N ALA A 235 52.88 25.61 39.39
CA ALA A 235 53.66 25.28 40.58
C ALA A 235 55.05 25.95 40.59
N ARG A 236 55.77 25.91 39.46
CA ARG A 236 57.06 26.62 39.31
C ARG A 236 56.90 28.13 39.46
N HIS A 237 55.88 28.70 38.85
CA HIS A 237 55.61 30.14 38.91
C HIS A 237 55.24 30.59 40.33
N LEU A 238 54.50 29.76 41.09
CA LEU A 238 54.11 30.05 42.47
C LEU A 238 55.14 29.59 43.53
N GLY A 239 56.17 28.82 43.16
CA GLY A 239 57.13 28.26 44.12
C GLY A 239 56.49 27.25 45.08
N ARG A 240 55.40 26.58 44.65
CA ARG A 240 54.67 25.56 45.42
C ARG A 240 55.08 24.16 44.96
N ALA A 241 54.81 23.15 45.78
CA ALA A 241 55.01 21.76 45.38
C ALA A 241 54.07 21.41 44.20
N ALA A 242 54.60 20.77 43.15
CA ALA A 242 53.84 20.38 41.97
C ALA A 242 52.71 19.39 42.29
N THR A 243 52.91 18.55 43.31
CA THR A 243 51.90 17.61 43.83
C THR A 243 50.67 18.32 44.38
N ASP A 244 50.84 19.48 45.01
CA ASP A 244 49.73 20.20 45.65
C ASP A 244 48.85 20.88 44.60
N VAL A 245 49.48 21.49 43.60
CA VAL A 245 48.76 22.15 42.48
C VAL A 245 48.07 21.11 41.60
N THR A 246 48.74 19.98 41.32
CA THR A 246 48.15 18.88 40.54
C THR A 246 47.02 18.22 41.32
N GLY A 247 47.20 17.98 42.61
CA GLY A 247 46.17 17.42 43.49
C GLY A 247 44.92 18.30 43.54
N LEU A 248 45.10 19.62 43.63
CA LEU A 248 43.99 20.57 43.58
C LEU A 248 43.27 20.55 42.23
N ILE A 249 43.99 20.57 41.11
CA ILE A 249 43.38 20.58 39.76
C ILE A 249 42.67 19.24 39.43
N GLN A 250 43.19 18.12 39.93
CA GLN A 250 42.67 16.78 39.65
C GLN A 250 41.60 16.30 40.65
N GLU A 251 41.28 17.09 41.68
CA GLU A 251 40.31 16.71 42.70
C GLU A 251 38.92 16.39 42.10
N GLN A 252 38.21 15.46 42.76
CA GLN A 252 36.85 15.06 42.40
C GLN A 252 35.89 15.33 43.57
N PRO A 253 35.31 16.54 43.65
CA PRO A 253 34.29 16.87 44.65
C PRO A 253 33.06 15.97 44.52
N ARG A 254 32.70 15.26 45.60
CA ARG A 254 31.52 14.36 45.63
C ARG A 254 30.24 15.03 46.13
N THR A 255 30.32 16.28 46.58
CA THR A 255 29.19 17.04 47.11
C THR A 255 29.15 18.45 46.53
N ALA A 256 27.96 19.02 46.40
CA ALA A 256 27.79 20.39 45.89
C ALA A 256 28.54 21.43 46.74
N THR A 257 28.52 21.29 48.07
CA THR A 257 29.25 22.17 48.99
C THR A 257 30.76 22.12 48.75
N ARG A 258 31.33 20.91 48.57
CA ARG A 258 32.77 20.77 48.27
C ARG A 258 33.10 21.32 46.89
N LEU A 259 32.22 21.15 45.91
CA LEU A 259 32.40 21.70 44.56
C LEU A 259 32.51 23.23 44.58
N VAL A 260 31.68 23.91 45.38
CA VAL A 260 31.74 25.36 45.55
C VAL A 260 33.05 25.79 46.22
N GLN A 261 33.44 25.13 47.32
CA GLN A 261 34.71 25.41 47.99
C GLN A 261 35.91 25.21 47.05
N TRP A 262 35.90 24.11 46.30
CA TRP A 262 36.94 23.80 45.32
C TRP A 262 37.00 24.86 44.20
N SER A 263 35.85 25.36 43.73
CA SER A 263 35.84 26.45 42.74
C SER A 263 36.49 27.74 43.27
N GLN A 264 36.33 28.05 44.57
CA GLN A 264 36.99 29.19 45.22
C GLN A 264 38.50 28.97 45.37
N GLU A 265 38.93 27.73 45.66
CA GLU A 265 40.35 27.36 45.71
C GLU A 265 41.02 27.47 44.32
N LEU A 266 40.32 27.08 43.25
CA LEU A 266 40.78 27.26 41.86
C LEU A 266 40.87 28.74 41.48
N ASP A 267 39.86 29.55 41.80
CA ASP A 267 39.90 30.99 41.52
C ASP A 267 41.01 31.70 42.31
N LYS A 268 41.27 31.27 43.56
CA LYS A 268 42.40 31.76 44.34
C LYS A 268 43.73 31.41 43.66
N LEU A 269 43.90 30.17 43.21
CA LEU A 269 45.10 29.74 42.46
C LEU A 269 45.29 30.59 41.20
N GLU A 270 44.22 30.81 40.42
CA GLU A 270 44.26 31.65 39.21
C GLU A 270 44.67 33.09 39.53
N ASN A 271 44.12 33.66 40.61
CA ASN A 271 44.47 35.00 41.04
C ASN A 271 45.93 35.10 41.50
N GLU A 272 46.44 34.14 42.28
CA GLU A 272 47.84 34.08 42.70
C GLU A 272 48.80 34.01 41.50
N VAL A 273 48.45 33.27 40.44
CA VAL A 273 49.27 33.20 39.21
C VAL A 273 49.25 34.51 38.44
N ARG A 274 48.13 35.24 38.45
CA ARG A 274 48.01 36.49 37.70
C ARG A 274 48.67 37.69 38.40
N THR A 275 48.73 37.69 39.72
CA THR A 275 49.22 38.84 40.51
C THR A 275 50.71 38.82 40.79
N ARG A 276 51.40 37.70 40.54
CA ARG A 276 52.85 37.55 40.73
C ARG A 276 53.66 37.96 39.51
#